data_AF-A0A7Y7J0E2-F1
#
_entry.id   AF-A0A7Y7J0E2-F1
#
_cell.length_a   1.000
_cell.length_b   1.000
_cell.length_c   1.000
_cell.angle_alpha   90.00
_cell.angle_beta   90.00
_cell.angle_gamma   90.00
#
_symmetry.space_group_name_H-M   'P 1'
#
loop_
_entity.id
_entity.type
_entity.pdbx_description
1 polymer ?
#
loop_
_entity_poly.entity_id
_entity_poly.type
_entity_poly.pdbx_seq_one_letter_code
_entity_poly.pdbx_strand_id
1 'polypeptide(L)'
;MGTALSADILLRYGGSLPRYTSYPTAAQFDASVGAAQAEDWLRAVPAGMPVSLYLHVPFCDSLCLFCGCTTSVMRDAAGRAAYAALLADELRRVAALLG
;
A
#
# COMPACT_ATOMS: atom_id res chain seq x y z
N MET A 1 35.41 14.93 0.89
CA MET A 1 35.94 14.02 -0.16
C MET A 1 34.98 12.87 -0.29
N GLY A 2 34.02 12.96 -1.23
CA GLY A 2 33.13 11.84 -1.53
C GLY A 2 33.94 10.75 -2.22
N THR A 3 33.90 9.54 -1.71
CA THR A 3 34.40 8.35 -2.40
C THR A 3 33.65 8.24 -3.72
N ALA A 4 34.37 8.38 -4.83
CA ALA A 4 33.81 8.12 -6.14
C ALA A 4 33.29 6.68 -6.15
N LEU A 5 31.99 6.50 -6.46
CA LEU A 5 31.39 5.19 -6.61
C LEU A 5 32.13 4.46 -7.74
N SER A 6 32.90 3.44 -7.40
CA SER A 6 33.78 2.77 -8.36
C SER A 6 32.96 1.90 -9.31
N ALA A 7 33.40 1.82 -10.56
CA ALA A 7 32.71 1.06 -11.59
C ALA A 7 32.59 -0.43 -11.22
N ASP A 8 33.55 -0.99 -10.49
CA ASP A 8 33.52 -2.38 -10.04
C ASP A 8 32.38 -2.65 -9.04
N ILE A 9 32.05 -1.69 -8.17
CA ILE A 9 30.95 -1.80 -7.21
C ILE A 9 29.60 -1.79 -7.93
N LEU A 10 29.44 -0.92 -8.92
CA LEU A 10 28.23 -0.87 -9.74
C LEU A 10 28.04 -2.14 -10.56
N LEU A 11 29.10 -2.67 -11.17
CA LEU A 11 29.04 -3.92 -11.91
C LEU A 11 28.71 -5.11 -11.02
N ARG A 12 29.19 -5.11 -9.77
CA ARG A 12 28.95 -6.21 -8.82
C ARG A 12 27.56 -6.16 -8.18
N TYR A 13 27.02 -4.96 -7.89
CA TYR A 13 25.82 -4.81 -7.06
C TYR A 13 24.67 -4.01 -7.70
N GLY A 14 24.84 -3.43 -8.89
CA GLY A 14 23.83 -2.59 -9.56
C GLY A 14 22.71 -3.34 -10.29
N GLY A 15 22.65 -4.68 -10.14
CA GLY A 15 21.65 -5.53 -10.79
C GLY A 15 20.29 -5.50 -10.09
N SER A 16 19.43 -6.47 -10.44
CA SER A 16 18.12 -6.64 -9.78
C SER A 16 18.31 -7.04 -8.33
N LEU A 17 18.00 -6.13 -7.41
CA LEU A 17 18.03 -6.35 -5.97
C LEU A 17 16.61 -6.37 -5.39
N PRO A 18 16.39 -7.05 -4.24
CA PRO A 18 15.14 -6.94 -3.52
C PRO A 18 14.82 -5.48 -3.19
N ARG A 19 13.59 -5.07 -3.48
CA ARG A 19 13.06 -3.78 -3.01
C ARG A 19 12.52 -3.97 -1.61
N TYR A 20 13.23 -3.45 -0.61
CA TYR A 20 12.76 -3.43 0.77
C TYR A 20 11.81 -2.25 0.98
N THR A 21 10.52 -2.47 0.74
CA THR A 21 9.46 -1.47 0.95
C THR A 21 8.89 -1.48 2.36
N SER A 22 9.13 -2.55 3.11
CA SER A 22 8.71 -2.78 4.49
C SER A 22 9.57 -3.86 5.14
N TYR A 23 9.56 -3.93 6.47
CA TYR A 23 10.16 -5.01 7.23
C TYR A 23 9.25 -5.38 8.43
N PRO A 24 8.85 -6.65 8.58
CA PRO A 24 8.95 -7.73 7.60
C PRO A 24 8.28 -7.38 6.26
N THR A 25 8.74 -8.00 5.18
CA THR A 25 8.18 -7.83 3.84
C THR A 25 6.80 -8.50 3.71
N ALA A 26 6.03 -8.12 2.68
CA ALA A 26 4.74 -8.73 2.37
C ALA A 26 4.82 -10.25 2.08
N ALA A 27 6.00 -10.77 1.70
CA ALA A 27 6.19 -12.21 1.50
C ALA A 27 6.07 -13.03 2.80
N GLN A 28 6.07 -12.35 3.96
CA GLN A 28 5.88 -12.96 5.27
C GLN A 28 4.44 -12.82 5.77
N PHE A 29 3.51 -12.29 4.97
CA PHE A 29 2.10 -12.25 5.36
C PHE A 29 1.53 -13.68 5.34
N ASP A 30 0.85 -14.04 6.44
CA ASP A 30 0.17 -15.32 6.58
C ASP A 30 -1.18 -15.15 7.29
N ALA A 31 -1.93 -16.24 7.43
CA ALA A 31 -3.29 -16.23 7.97
C ALA A 31 -3.38 -16.10 9.51
N SER A 32 -2.25 -15.96 10.22
CA SER A 32 -2.25 -15.76 11.68
C SER A 32 -2.77 -14.38 12.11
N VAL A 33 -2.73 -13.40 11.20
CA VAL A 33 -3.31 -12.07 11.40
C VAL A 33 -4.61 -11.97 10.62
N GLY A 34 -5.72 -11.90 11.35
CA GLY A 34 -7.06 -11.78 10.78
C GLY A 34 -7.78 -10.50 11.21
N ALA A 35 -9.08 -10.44 10.93
CA ALA A 35 -9.93 -9.29 11.25
C ALA A 35 -9.90 -8.95 12.76
N ALA A 36 -9.97 -9.96 13.64
CA ALA A 36 -9.97 -9.73 15.08
C ALA A 36 -8.72 -9.00 15.57
N GLN A 37 -7.52 -9.44 15.12
CA GLN A 37 -6.26 -8.78 15.47
C GLN A 37 -6.21 -7.34 14.95
N ALA A 38 -6.63 -7.12 13.70
CA ALA A 38 -6.66 -5.78 13.10
C ALA A 38 -7.59 -4.83 13.87
N GLU A 39 -8.77 -5.29 14.26
CA GLU A 39 -9.70 -4.48 15.05
C GLU A 39 -9.16 -4.16 16.45
N ASP A 40 -8.51 -5.12 17.12
CA ASP A 40 -7.90 -4.89 18.44
C ASP A 40 -6.77 -3.85 18.36
N TRP A 41 -5.96 -3.88 17.30
CA TRP A 41 -4.94 -2.87 17.06
C TRP A 41 -5.53 -1.48 16.79
N LEU A 42 -6.61 -1.39 16.01
CA LEU A 42 -7.31 -0.12 15.75
C LEU A 42 -7.92 0.45 17.04
N ARG A 43 -8.58 -0.37 17.85
CA ARG A 43 -9.15 0.05 19.14
C ARG A 43 -8.09 0.48 20.16
N ALA A 44 -6.86 0.00 20.02
CA ALA A 44 -5.74 0.38 20.87
C ALA A 44 -5.09 1.71 20.48
N VAL A 45 -5.46 2.32 19.34
CA VAL A 45 -4.94 3.64 18.92
C VAL A 45 -5.44 4.71 19.91
N PRO A 46 -4.55 5.47 20.56
CA PRO A 46 -4.97 6.50 21.50
C PRO A 46 -5.78 7.62 20.83
N ALA A 47 -6.85 8.06 21.51
CA ALA A 47 -7.62 9.21 21.09
C ALA A 47 -6.72 10.44 20.88
N GLY A 48 -6.90 11.13 19.77
CA GLY A 48 -6.10 12.30 19.40
C GLY A 48 -4.71 11.99 18.81
N MET A 49 -4.33 10.72 18.66
CA MET A 49 -3.12 10.36 17.91
C MET A 49 -3.31 10.70 16.42
N PRO A 50 -2.37 11.43 15.79
CA PRO A 50 -2.42 11.65 14.35
C PRO A 50 -2.37 10.34 13.58
N VAL A 51 -3.29 10.17 12.63
CA VAL A 51 -3.33 9.00 11.74
C VAL A 51 -2.93 9.40 10.32
N SER A 52 -2.31 8.45 9.60
CA SER A 52 -2.05 8.56 8.17
C SER A 52 -3.03 7.66 7.42
N LEU A 53 -3.64 8.17 6.35
CA LEU A 53 -4.60 7.43 5.54
C LEU A 53 -4.01 7.11 4.17
N TYR A 54 -4.06 5.83 3.78
CA TYR A 54 -3.75 5.36 2.44
C TYR A 54 -5.04 4.85 1.78
N LEU A 55 -5.41 5.44 0.64
CA LEU A 55 -6.54 5.00 -0.17
C LEU A 55 -6.01 4.46 -1.50
N HIS A 56 -6.32 3.20 -1.79
CA HIS A 56 -5.93 2.59 -3.05
C HIS A 56 -6.97 2.91 -4.13
N VAL A 57 -6.54 3.51 -5.25
CA VAL A 57 -7.40 3.76 -6.42
C VAL A 57 -6.86 2.93 -7.59
N PRO A 58 -7.39 1.73 -7.85
CA PRO A 58 -6.79 0.74 -8.76
C PRO A 58 -7.23 0.95 -10.23
N PHE A 59 -7.39 2.20 -10.65
CA PHE A 59 -7.96 2.52 -11.95
C PHE A 59 -7.04 3.44 -12.76
N CYS A 60 -6.81 3.06 -14.02
CA CYS A 60 -6.16 3.88 -15.02
C CYS A 60 -7.05 4.01 -16.26
N ASP A 61 -6.94 5.09 -17.01
CA ASP A 61 -7.62 5.22 -18.31
C ASP A 61 -6.99 4.29 -19.37
N SER A 62 -5.69 4.02 -19.21
CA SER A 62 -4.90 3.08 -20.02
C SER A 62 -3.75 2.50 -19.20
N LEU A 63 -3.33 1.28 -19.50
CA LEU A 63 -2.16 0.67 -18.87
C LEU A 63 -0.87 1.02 -19.62
N CYS A 64 0.14 1.47 -18.88
CA CYS A 64 1.49 1.60 -19.39
C CYS A 64 2.10 0.22 -19.62
N LEU A 65 2.90 0.07 -20.69
CA LEU A 65 3.55 -1.21 -21.03
C LEU A 65 4.52 -1.72 -19.94
N PHE A 66 5.03 -0.83 -19.10
CA PHE A 66 5.94 -1.14 -17.99
C PHE A 66 5.24 -1.18 -16.62
N CYS A 67 3.91 -1.14 -16.57
CA CYS A 67 3.19 -1.05 -15.30
C CYS A 67 3.31 -2.36 -14.49
N GLY A 68 3.81 -2.24 -13.25
CA GLY A 68 3.84 -3.31 -12.26
C GLY A 68 2.98 -3.02 -11.03
N CYS A 69 2.06 -2.06 -11.12
CA CYS A 69 1.17 -1.69 -10.02
C CYS A 69 -0.04 -2.62 -9.95
N THR A 70 -0.61 -2.79 -8.75
CA THR A 70 -1.95 -3.34 -8.58
C THR A 70 -2.96 -2.35 -9.14
N THR A 71 -3.38 -2.52 -10.39
CA THR A 71 -4.29 -1.59 -11.07
C THR A 71 -4.96 -2.26 -12.26
N SER A 72 -6.02 -1.63 -12.78
CA SER A 72 -6.82 -2.10 -13.91
C SER A 72 -7.30 -0.92 -14.76
N VAL A 73 -7.72 -1.18 -16.01
CA VAL A 73 -8.37 -0.14 -16.82
C VAL A 73 -9.84 -0.03 -16.40
N MET A 74 -10.27 1.18 -16.01
CA MET A 74 -11.70 1.46 -15.78
C MET A 74 -12.11 2.78 -16.44
N ARG A 75 -12.81 2.68 -17.57
CA ARG A 75 -13.28 3.83 -18.35
C ARG A 75 -14.65 4.33 -17.88
N ASP A 76 -15.46 3.42 -17.34
CA ASP A 76 -16.78 3.76 -16.84
C ASP A 76 -16.70 4.66 -15.60
N ALA A 77 -17.42 5.79 -15.64
CA ALA A 77 -17.50 6.72 -14.53
C ALA A 77 -18.37 6.15 -13.39
N ALA A 78 -19.40 5.37 -13.71
CA ALA A 78 -20.28 4.78 -12.71
C ALA A 78 -19.53 3.75 -11.85
N GLY A 79 -18.71 2.89 -12.45
CA GLY A 79 -17.83 1.96 -11.73
C GLY A 79 -16.84 2.66 -10.79
N ARG A 80 -16.22 3.76 -11.25
CA ARG A 80 -15.33 4.59 -10.40
C ARG A 80 -16.08 5.18 -9.21
N ALA A 81 -17.28 5.73 -9.44
CA ALA A 81 -18.11 6.29 -8.38
C ALA A 81 -18.59 5.22 -7.40
N ALA A 82 -18.98 4.04 -7.88
CA ALA A 82 -19.37 2.92 -7.05
C ALA A 82 -18.21 2.45 -6.15
N TYR A 83 -16.99 2.36 -6.68
CA TYR A 83 -15.82 2.03 -5.87
C TYR A 83 -15.51 3.09 -4.82
N ALA A 84 -15.62 4.38 -5.17
CA ALA A 84 -15.44 5.46 -4.20
C ALA A 84 -16.48 5.39 -3.06
N ALA A 85 -17.72 4.99 -3.36
CA ALA A 85 -18.74 4.77 -2.34
C ALA A 85 -18.36 3.61 -1.40
N LEU A 86 -17.83 2.50 -1.94
CA LEU A 86 -17.33 1.39 -1.13
C LEU A 86 -16.16 1.79 -0.22
N LEU A 87 -15.21 2.59 -0.72
CA LEU A 87 -14.12 3.14 0.10
C LEU A 87 -14.66 4.01 1.24
N ALA A 88 -15.69 4.82 0.98
CA ALA A 88 -16.33 5.64 2.02
C ALA A 88 -17.07 4.77 3.06
N ASP A 89 -17.70 3.67 2.64
CA ASP A 89 -18.30 2.69 3.54
C ASP A 89 -17.27 2.00 4.43
N GLU A 90 -16.15 1.57 3.85
CA GLU A 90 -15.04 0.95 4.58
C GLU A 90 -14.41 1.95 5.57
N LEU A 91 -14.13 3.18 5.13
CA LEU A 91 -13.59 4.23 5.99
C LEU A 91 -14.49 4.48 7.20
N ARG A 92 -15.82 4.52 7.03
CA ARG A 92 -16.76 4.67 8.15
C ARG A 92 -16.67 3.51 9.14
N ARG A 93 -16.50 2.27 8.66
CA ARG A 93 -16.35 1.09 9.53
C ARG A 93 -15.03 1.13 10.31
N VAL A 94 -13.93 1.47 9.64
CA VAL A 94 -12.61 1.58 10.27
C VAL A 94 -12.57 2.73 11.28
N ALA A 95 -13.12 3.90 10.93
CA ALA A 95 -13.19 5.04 11.81
C ALA A 95 -14.01 4.77 13.08
N ALA A 96 -15.05 3.93 13.00
CA ALA A 96 -15.85 3.52 14.16
C ALA A 96 -15.08 2.64 15.17
N LEU A 97 -13.92 2.10 14.77
CA LEU A 97 -13.04 1.32 15.65
C LEU A 97 -11.97 2.17 16.34
N LEU A 98 -11.77 3.41 15.90
CA LEU A 98 -10.81 4.34 16.51
C LEU A 98 -11.48 5.04 17.70
N GLY A 99 -10.75 5.17 18.81
CA GLY A 99 -11.20 5.81 20.05
C GLY A 99 -11.13 7.33 20.04
#